data_AF-A0AAU2ALC8-F1
#
_entry.id   AF-A0AAU2ALC8-F1
#
_cell.length_a   1.000
_cell.length_b   1.000
_cell.length_c   1.000
_cell.angle_alpha   90.00
_cell.angle_beta   90.00
_cell.angle_gamma   90.00
#
_symmetry.space_group_name_H-M   'P 1'
#
loop_
_entity.id
_entity.type
_entity.pdbx_description
1 polymer ?
#
loop_
_entity_poly.entity_id
_entity_poly.type
_entity_poly.pdbx_seq_one_letter_code
_entity_poly.pdbx_strand_id
1 'polypeptide(L)'
;MTDATDSIAGTDPDRAGFTVALSAARDQLVLAAGIIADTVIDLAGVIGRHVLAQLLPRRRARTKDRIVKRAISKYNARGPAIDRATYKATISINMLTTDP
;
A
#
# COMPACT_ATOMS: atom_id res chain seq x y z
N MET A 1 -8.64 -2.49 5.07
CA MET A 1 -7.60 -1.67 4.41
C MET A 1 -8.22 -0.44 3.78
N THR A 2 -9.23 -0.62 2.92
CA THR A 2 -10.01 0.46 2.30
C THR A 2 -10.59 1.45 3.31
N ASP A 3 -11.28 0.98 4.35
CA ASP A 3 -11.84 1.88 5.38
C ASP A 3 -10.78 2.76 6.07
N ALA A 4 -9.58 2.23 6.26
CA ALA A 4 -8.48 2.99 6.83
C ALA A 4 -7.96 4.03 5.83
N THR A 5 -7.71 3.65 4.58
CA THR A 5 -7.17 4.58 3.57
C THR A 5 -8.16 5.65 3.18
N ASP A 6 -9.45 5.31 3.13
CA ASP A 6 -10.53 6.25 2.80
C ASP A 6 -10.82 7.23 3.94
N SER A 7 -10.42 6.89 5.17
CA SER A 7 -10.54 7.79 6.34
C SER A 7 -9.62 9.02 6.26
N ILE A 8 -8.57 8.98 5.42
CA ILE A 8 -7.62 10.08 5.21
C ILE A 8 -7.55 10.42 3.72
N ALA A 9 -8.15 11.54 3.33
CA ALA A 9 -8.16 12.02 1.96
C ALA A 9 -6.74 12.09 1.35
N GLY A 10 -6.59 11.53 0.15
CA GLY A 10 -5.31 11.51 -0.57
C GLY A 10 -4.35 10.39 -0.16
N THR A 11 -4.75 9.50 0.76
CA THR A 11 -3.96 8.30 1.07
C THR A 11 -4.06 7.29 -0.06
N ASP A 12 -2.93 7.00 -0.68
CA ASP A 12 -2.84 5.95 -1.72
C ASP A 12 -3.06 4.57 -1.08
N PRO A 13 -4.12 3.83 -1.48
CA PRO A 13 -4.44 2.54 -0.88
C PRO A 13 -3.37 1.47 -1.10
N ASP A 14 -2.52 1.61 -2.15
CA ASP A 14 -1.39 0.70 -2.38
C ASP A 14 -0.33 0.78 -1.26
N ARG A 15 -0.36 1.84 -0.43
CA ARG A 15 0.56 2.02 0.71
C ARG A 15 0.13 1.26 1.96
N ALA A 16 -1.09 0.76 2.00
CA ALA A 16 -1.61 0.05 3.15
C ALA A 16 -0.96 -1.34 3.25
N GLY A 17 -0.07 -1.53 4.24
CA GLY A 17 0.72 -2.75 4.40
C GLY A 17 -0.07 -3.89 5.04
N PHE A 18 -0.21 -5.02 4.33
CA PHE A 18 -0.88 -6.22 4.86
C PHE A 18 -0.20 -6.80 6.10
N THR A 19 1.13 -6.82 6.14
CA THR A 19 1.88 -7.36 7.29
C THR A 19 1.60 -6.59 8.57
N VAL A 20 1.52 -5.26 8.50
CA VAL A 20 1.17 -4.39 9.64
C VAL A 20 -0.24 -4.69 10.11
N ALA A 21 -1.19 -4.81 9.18
CA ALA A 21 -2.57 -5.15 9.52
C ALA A 21 -2.66 -6.52 10.21
N LEU A 22 -1.94 -7.52 9.68
CA LEU A 22 -1.91 -8.88 10.23
C LEU A 22 -1.28 -8.91 11.63
N SER A 23 -0.16 -8.23 11.84
CA SER A 23 0.48 -8.17 13.16
C SER A 23 -0.41 -7.45 14.17
N ALA A 24 -0.98 -6.31 13.80
CA ALA A 24 -1.90 -5.57 14.66
C ALA A 24 -3.14 -6.40 15.02
N ALA A 25 -3.73 -7.10 14.05
CA ALA A 25 -4.87 -7.98 14.29
C ALA A 25 -4.52 -9.12 15.26
N ARG A 26 -3.34 -9.74 15.07
CA ARG A 26 -2.84 -10.78 15.97
C ARG A 26 -2.68 -10.24 17.39
N ASP A 27 -2.09 -9.07 17.55
CA ASP A 27 -1.84 -8.48 18.86
C ASP A 27 -3.15 -8.09 19.56
N GLN A 28 -4.16 -7.61 18.82
CA GLN A 28 -5.51 -7.39 19.38
C GLN A 28 -6.12 -8.68 19.95
N LEU A 29 -6.00 -9.80 19.22
CA LEU A 29 -6.51 -11.10 19.67
C LEU A 29 -5.74 -11.64 20.89
N VAL A 30 -4.40 -11.60 20.84
CA VAL A 30 -3.54 -12.12 21.91
C VAL A 30 -3.74 -11.34 23.21
N LEU A 31 -3.92 -10.02 23.11
CA LEU A 31 -4.11 -9.16 24.27
C LEU A 31 -5.57 -9.08 24.74
N ALA A 32 -6.49 -9.79 24.07
CA ALA A 32 -7.92 -9.67 24.33
C ALA A 32 -8.40 -8.19 24.28
N ALA A 33 -7.78 -7.40 23.41
CA ALA A 33 -8.07 -5.97 23.29
C ALA A 33 -9.44 -5.77 22.65
N GLY A 34 -10.20 -4.79 23.14
CA GLY A 34 -11.52 -4.46 22.58
C GLY A 34 -12.69 -5.34 23.06
N ILE A 35 -12.48 -6.20 24.06
CA ILE A 35 -13.54 -7.05 24.62
C ILE A 35 -14.43 -6.27 25.62
N ILE A 36 -14.03 -5.08 26.05
CA ILE A 36 -14.81 -4.24 26.97
C ILE A 36 -15.86 -3.45 26.18
N ALA A 37 -17.11 -3.47 26.64
CA ALA A 37 -18.31 -3.01 25.94
C ALA A 37 -18.35 -1.52 25.52
N ASP A 38 -17.37 -0.70 25.90
CA ASP A 38 -17.29 0.73 25.59
C ASP A 38 -16.28 1.09 24.49
N THR A 39 -15.81 0.11 23.70
CA THR A 39 -14.89 0.43 22.61
C THR A 39 -15.61 1.11 21.45
N VAL A 40 -15.12 2.30 21.08
CA VAL A 40 -15.56 3.02 19.89
C VAL A 40 -15.38 2.14 18.65
N ILE A 41 -16.48 1.85 17.97
CA ILE A 41 -16.51 1.12 16.70
C ILE A 41 -16.47 2.14 15.56
N ASP A 42 -15.27 2.53 15.13
CA ASP A 42 -15.09 3.21 13.86
C ASP A 42 -14.70 2.20 12.76
N LEU A 43 -14.98 2.53 11.50
CA LEU A 43 -14.75 1.60 10.39
C LEU A 43 -13.26 1.26 10.20
N ALA A 44 -12.35 2.19 10.52
CA ALA A 44 -10.92 1.95 10.43
C ALA A 44 -10.43 1.00 11.54
N GLY A 45 -10.97 1.13 12.76
CA GLY A 45 -10.58 0.39 13.95
C GLY A 45 -9.14 0.66 14.39
N VAL A 46 -8.73 -0.06 15.43
CA VAL A 46 -7.34 -0.07 15.91
C VAL A 46 -6.38 -0.57 14.82
N ILE A 47 -6.79 -1.59 14.07
CA ILE A 47 -5.97 -2.16 12.98
C ILE A 47 -5.72 -1.11 11.89
N GLY A 48 -6.76 -0.39 11.45
CA GLY A 48 -6.63 0.66 10.45
C GLY A 48 -5.74 1.81 10.93
N ARG A 49 -5.85 2.21 12.19
CA ARG A 49 -4.93 3.19 12.80
C ARG A 49 -3.47 2.75 12.73
N HIS A 50 -3.18 1.48 13.06
CA HIS A 50 -1.81 0.95 12.95
C HIS A 50 -1.30 0.96 11.51
N VAL A 51 -2.16 0.61 10.54
CA VAL A 51 -1.82 0.68 9.12
C VAL A 51 -1.50 2.10 8.68
N LEU A 52 -2.30 3.09 9.09
CA LEU A 52 -2.08 4.50 8.75
C LEU A 52 -0.82 5.08 9.41
N ALA A 53 -0.48 4.61 10.62
CA ALA A 53 0.75 4.99 11.29
C ALA A 53 2.01 4.40 10.64
N GLN A 54 1.88 3.32 9.87
CA GLN A 54 3.00 2.59 9.26
C GLN A 54 2.80 2.37 7.76
N LEU A 55 2.36 3.42 7.06
CA LEU A 55 2.19 3.35 5.61
C LEU A 55 3.52 3.03 4.92
N LEU A 56 3.45 2.09 3.97
CA LEU A 56 4.59 1.74 3.14
C LEU A 56 5.11 2.98 2.38
N PRO A 57 6.39 2.99 1.99
CA PRO A 57 6.92 4.03 1.12
C PRO A 57 6.05 4.20 -0.12
N ARG A 58 5.91 5.43 -0.59
CA ARG A 58 5.17 5.71 -1.83
C ARG A 58 5.71 4.83 -2.95
N ARG A 59 4.79 4.21 -3.69
CA ARG A 59 5.15 3.31 -4.77
C ARG A 59 5.94 4.07 -5.84
N ARG A 60 6.95 3.42 -6.41
CA ARG A 60 7.75 4.00 -7.50
C ARG A 60 6.85 4.35 -8.69
N ALA A 61 7.16 5.46 -9.36
CA ALA A 61 6.46 5.89 -10.56
C ALA A 61 6.44 4.76 -11.59
N ARG A 62 5.25 4.36 -12.02
CA ARG A 62 5.06 3.32 -13.02
C ARG A 62 4.85 3.98 -14.36
N THR A 63 5.86 3.93 -15.22
CA THR A 63 5.83 4.56 -16.55
C THR A 63 5.13 3.72 -17.61
N LYS A 64 4.93 2.41 -17.36
CA LYS A 64 4.27 1.49 -18.30
C LYS A 64 3.55 0.36 -17.58
N ASP A 65 2.65 -0.28 -18.33
CA ASP A 65 2.05 -1.52 -17.90
C ASP A 65 3.04 -2.65 -17.69
N ARG A 66 2.70 -3.58 -16.78
CA ARG A 66 3.51 -4.77 -16.53
C ARG A 66 3.45 -5.60 -17.79
N ILE A 67 4.53 -5.57 -18.55
CA ILE A 67 4.72 -6.35 -19.76
C ILE A 67 5.76 -7.43 -19.47
N VAL A 68 5.44 -8.66 -19.83
CA VAL A 68 6.34 -9.82 -19.71
C VAL A 68 6.67 -10.31 -21.11
N LYS A 69 7.96 -10.54 -21.39
CA LYS A 69 8.43 -10.99 -22.72
C LYS A 69 8.00 -12.41 -23.10
N ARG A 70 7.47 -13.18 -22.15
CA ARG A 70 7.05 -14.56 -22.34
C ARG A 70 5.77 -14.63 -23.18
N ALA A 71 5.84 -15.34 -24.30
CA ALA A 71 4.76 -15.40 -25.30
C ALA A 71 3.40 -15.83 -24.74
N ILE A 72 3.39 -16.77 -23.78
CA ILE A 72 2.17 -17.33 -23.18
C ILE A 72 1.71 -16.59 -21.91
N SER A 73 2.37 -15.49 -21.53
CA SER A 73 1.96 -14.73 -20.36
C SER A 73 0.64 -13.98 -20.61
N LYS A 74 -0.23 -13.91 -19.59
CA LYS A 74 -1.36 -12.97 -19.56
C LYS A 74 -0.92 -11.52 -19.79
N TYR A 75 0.33 -11.19 -19.44
CA TYR A 75 0.90 -9.86 -19.52
C TYR A 75 1.84 -9.68 -20.71
N ASN A 76 1.68 -10.48 -21.77
CA ASN A 76 2.46 -10.29 -22.99
C ASN A 76 2.00 -9.01 -23.72
N ALA A 77 2.95 -8.26 -24.29
CA ALA A 77 2.62 -7.11 -25.13
C ALA A 77 2.17 -7.57 -26.51
N ARG A 78 0.90 -8.00 -26.62
CA ARG A 78 0.27 -8.41 -27.88
C ARG A 78 -1.05 -7.68 -28.08
N GLY A 79 -1.33 -7.30 -29.33
CA GLY A 79 -2.61 -6.72 -29.75
C GLY A 79 -2.56 -5.22 -30.04
N PRO A 80 -3.69 -4.65 -30.51
CA PRO A 80 -3.77 -3.25 -30.92
C PRO A 80 -3.76 -2.27 -29.74
N ALA A 81 -4.06 -2.73 -28.52
CA ALA A 81 -4.18 -1.90 -27.32
C ALA A 81 -2.85 -1.71 -26.55
N ILE A 82 -1.69 -2.00 -27.17
CA ILE A 82 -0.40 -1.81 -26.51
C ILE A 82 -0.03 -0.34 -26.53
N ASP A 83 0.12 0.26 -25.34
CA ASP A 83 0.66 1.61 -25.23
C ASP A 83 2.16 1.65 -25.60
N ARG A 84 2.44 2.30 -26.73
CA ARG A 84 3.80 2.52 -27.24
C ARG A 84 4.37 3.89 -26.87
N ALA A 85 3.58 4.76 -26.24
CA ALA A 85 4.06 6.06 -25.79
C ALA A 85 5.21 5.91 -24.79
N THR A 86 6.11 6.88 -24.81
CA THR A 86 7.20 6.99 -23.86
C THR A 86 6.92 8.18 -22.98
N TYR A 87 6.79 7.94 -21.68
CA TYR A 87 6.54 8.98 -20.69
C TYR A 87 7.82 9.30 -19.95
N LYS A 88 8.10 10.60 -19.77
CA LYS A 88 9.16 11.05 -18.87
C LYS A 88 8.71 10.82 -17.43
N ALA A 89 9.61 10.27 -16.61
CA ALA A 89 9.43 10.19 -15.16
C ALA A 89 10.67 10.76 -14.48
N THR A 90 10.43 11.53 -13.43
CA THR A 90 11.48 12.11 -12.59
C THR A 90 11.61 11.26 -11.34
N ILE A 91 12.82 10.82 -11.01
CA ILE A 91 13.12 10.06 -9.80
C ILE A 91 14.09 10.89 -8.97
N SER A 92 13.66 11.34 -7.80
CA SER A 92 14.53 11.99 -6.82
C SER A 92 15.12 10.94 -5.90
N ILE A 93 16.45 10.94 -5.74
CA ILE A 93 17.16 10.03 -4.85
C ILE A 93 17.90 10.89 -3.83
N ASN A 94 17.52 10.76 -2.56
CA ASN A 94 18.20 11.42 -1.46
C ASN A 94 19.08 10.37 -0.77
N MET A 95 20.39 10.61 -0.72
CA MET A 95 21.29 9.81 0.10
C MET A 95 21.37 10.43 1.47
N LEU A 96 20.92 9.70 2.49
CA LEU A 96 21.06 10.12 3.88
C LEU A 96 22.49 9.75 4.30
N THR A 97 23.33 10.76 4.50
CA THR A 97 24.63 10.56 5.14
C THR A 97 24.40 10.48 6.64
N THR A 98 24.84 9.39 7.25
CA THR A 98 24.94 9.28 8.71
C THR A 98 26.21 9.97 9.15
N ASP A 99 26.23 11.30 9.08
CA ASP A 99 27.19 12.06 9.87
C ASP A 99 26.60 12.26 11.27
N PRO A 100 27.41 12.11 12.34
CA PRO A 100 26.95 12.16 13.73
C PRO A 100 26.40 13.53 14.16
#